data_AF-A0A417CG49-F1
#
_entry.id   AF-A0A417CG49-F1
#
_cell.length_a   1.000
_cell.length_b   1.000
_cell.length_c   1.000
_cell.angle_alpha   90.00
_cell.angle_beta   90.00
_cell.angle_gamma   90.00
#
_symmetry.space_group_name_H-M   'P 1'
#
loop_
_entity.id
_entity.type
_entity.pdbx_description
1 polymer ?
#
loop_
_entity_poly.entity_id
_entity_poly.type
_entity_poly.pdbx_seq_one_letter_code
_entity_poly.pdbx_strand_id
1 'polypeptide(L)'
;MTRGRHAKKQYSKMIILIFFIITMIVGIMWHLSPTEKSDQATNYKIIEGQIAGTEDQVVLLRQENNQTYLLSLANTSMEGDDLLVGNHIKISYTGKLNKQYQDIQDVKVYKASISANQIRNGGKANTDKTIPIEYLSSLVENMSEEDKVDQLLIGYQCHQEVIDNHKLGGLVLSPKDLKDLPKTDIAKQIDNYQNNTNLSMFITLDDESILKEYVQDGVFDSISQVYNEKGIDGLKEQLENKISIYKEVGMNLSFTPNGNDGQDEDSLNQDRNITNDYVSQVIQTIHKNDLGCCYRNYPSYGTKNDYSSELIHDSRSLEDLKNNEYQTIQTAINQGQDMILTTNQIIDALDNQNPISLSKSSLQNLRQSFHYNGLIVSDLTNEAIKNTEDYILKSIQAGNDMIISDDVETARQTIIDHIHANEISMNQIDLSVLRVLAYKYQLGIIS
;
A
#
# COMPACT_ATOMS: atom_id res chain seq x y z
N MET A 1 64.33 14.04 68.54
CA MET A 1 65.55 13.88 67.71
C MET A 1 65.22 13.00 66.51
N THR A 2 65.25 13.62 65.32
CA THR A 2 65.55 13.05 64.00
C THR A 2 65.08 11.63 63.64
N ARG A 3 63.94 11.54 62.94
CA ARG A 3 63.74 10.56 61.86
C ARG A 3 63.16 11.28 60.65
N GLY A 4 64.03 11.55 59.68
CA GLY A 4 63.70 12.14 58.39
C GLY A 4 64.08 11.20 57.26
N ARG A 5 63.31 11.31 56.17
CA ARG A 5 63.59 10.82 54.82
C ARG A 5 63.60 9.31 54.64
N HIS A 6 62.48 8.75 54.15
CA HIS A 6 62.45 7.78 53.04
C HIS A 6 60.98 7.35 52.77
N ALA A 7 60.18 8.22 52.14
CA ALA A 7 58.87 7.82 51.56
C ALA A 7 58.29 8.80 50.52
N LYS A 8 59.00 9.86 50.10
CA LYS A 8 58.44 10.90 49.22
C LYS A 8 59.01 10.93 47.80
N LYS A 9 59.87 9.97 47.42
CA LYS A 9 60.58 9.96 46.12
C LYS A 9 60.07 8.91 45.11
N GLN A 10 59.11 8.05 45.49
CA GLN A 10 58.59 6.99 44.62
C GLN A 10 57.25 7.34 43.95
N TYR A 11 56.41 8.16 44.59
CA TYR A 11 55.12 8.60 44.03
C TYR A 11 55.25 9.71 42.96
N SER A 12 56.28 10.56 43.02
CA SER A 12 56.49 11.62 42.02
C SER A 12 56.99 11.09 40.66
N LYS A 13 57.77 10.00 40.65
CA LYS A 13 58.23 9.37 39.40
C LYS A 13 57.14 8.56 38.70
N MET A 14 56.20 7.98 39.46
CA MET A 14 55.09 7.19 38.91
C MET A 14 54.02 8.09 38.25
N ILE A 15 53.75 9.27 38.81
CA ILE A 15 52.78 10.23 38.24
C ILE A 15 53.33 10.89 36.96
N ILE A 16 54.64 11.18 36.90
CA ILE A 16 55.27 11.76 35.70
C ILE A 16 55.35 10.73 34.55
N LEU A 17 55.55 9.44 34.86
CA LEU A 17 55.60 8.38 33.85
C LEU A 17 54.20 8.07 33.25
N ILE A 18 53.14 8.13 34.06
CA ILE A 18 51.75 7.96 33.59
C ILE A 18 51.31 9.14 32.71
N PHE A 19 51.72 10.37 33.05
CA PHE A 19 51.42 11.54 32.21
C PHE A 19 52.13 11.50 30.86
N PHE A 20 53.36 10.97 30.80
CA PHE A 20 54.13 10.83 29.54
C PHE A 20 53.61 9.72 28.63
N ILE A 21 53.05 8.64 29.18
CA ILE A 21 52.44 7.56 28.40
C ILE A 21 51.06 7.99 27.86
N ILE A 22 50.29 8.78 28.61
CA ILE A 22 48.99 9.31 28.13
C ILE A 22 49.20 10.35 27.02
N THR A 23 50.21 11.23 27.10
CA THR A 23 50.49 12.19 26.02
C THR A 23 51.05 11.54 24.76
N MET A 24 51.79 10.44 24.89
CA MET A 24 52.30 9.68 23.74
C MET A 24 51.22 8.82 23.07
N ILE A 25 50.24 8.29 23.83
CA ILE A 25 49.08 7.57 23.27
C ILE A 25 48.09 8.54 22.59
N VAL A 26 47.88 9.74 23.14
CA VAL A 26 47.07 10.79 22.47
C VAL A 26 47.77 11.30 21.21
N GLY A 27 49.11 11.42 21.21
CA GLY A 27 49.89 11.81 20.03
C GLY A 27 49.90 10.75 18.92
N ILE A 28 49.85 9.45 19.25
CA ILE A 28 49.77 8.37 18.27
C ILE A 28 48.32 8.15 17.79
N MET A 29 47.30 8.37 18.65
CA MET A 29 45.89 8.40 18.23
C MET A 29 45.55 9.59 17.31
N TRP A 30 46.29 10.70 17.38
CA TRP A 30 46.18 11.81 16.43
C TRP A 30 46.91 11.55 15.10
N HIS A 31 47.73 10.49 15.01
CA HIS A 31 48.52 10.18 13.82
C HIS A 31 48.15 8.84 13.15
N LEU A 32 47.19 8.10 13.72
CA LEU A 32 46.62 6.87 13.16
C LEU A 32 45.09 6.89 13.08
N SER A 33 44.48 8.08 13.10
CA SER A 33 43.15 8.25 12.51
C SER A 33 43.28 8.03 11.00
N PRO A 34 42.41 7.24 10.35
CA PRO A 34 42.34 7.27 8.90
C PRO A 34 42.08 8.73 8.55
N THR A 35 42.87 9.29 7.66
CA THR A 35 42.58 10.58 7.06
C THR A 35 41.20 10.46 6.42
N GLU A 36 40.14 10.82 7.16
CA GLU A 36 39.03 11.53 6.56
C GLU A 36 39.70 12.65 5.80
N LYS A 37 39.76 12.48 4.47
CA LYS A 37 39.94 13.62 3.59
C LYS A 37 38.88 14.60 4.08
N SER A 38 39.32 15.68 4.70
CA SER A 38 38.45 16.80 4.97
C SER A 38 37.92 17.20 3.61
N ASP A 39 36.67 16.83 3.32
CA ASP A 39 35.96 17.42 2.21
C ASP A 39 36.04 18.92 2.46
N GLN A 40 36.70 19.61 1.54
CA GLN A 40 36.56 21.04 1.43
C GLN A 40 35.07 21.34 1.53
N ALA A 41 34.68 22.41 2.22
CA ALA A 41 33.29 22.86 2.27
C ALA A 41 32.83 23.30 0.86
N THR A 42 32.64 22.31 -0.01
CA THR A 42 31.98 22.43 -1.30
C THR A 42 30.53 22.69 -0.98
N ASN A 43 30.03 23.83 -1.42
CA ASN A 43 28.66 24.28 -1.16
C ASN A 43 27.70 23.47 -2.04
N TYR A 44 27.47 22.21 -1.66
CA TYR A 44 26.54 21.31 -2.35
C TYR A 44 25.10 21.73 -2.06
N LYS A 45 24.27 21.72 -3.10
CA LYS A 45 22.81 21.79 -3.00
C LYS A 45 22.25 20.38 -2.98
N ILE A 46 21.08 20.20 -2.36
CA ILE A 46 20.37 18.93 -2.31
C ILE A 46 19.05 19.08 -3.08
N ILE A 47 18.71 18.06 -3.87
CA ILE A 47 17.38 17.86 -4.41
C ILE A 47 16.91 16.45 -4.09
N GLU A 48 15.63 16.32 -3.76
CA GLU A 48 14.98 15.07 -3.38
C GLU A 48 13.69 14.92 -4.19
N GLY A 49 13.33 13.68 -4.48
CA GLY A 49 12.14 13.32 -5.25
C GLY A 49 12.08 11.83 -5.53
N GLN A 50 11.13 11.43 -6.36
CA GLN A 50 11.01 10.06 -6.85
C GLN A 50 11.73 9.91 -8.19
N ILE A 51 12.27 8.72 -8.42
CA ILE A 51 12.73 8.30 -9.74
C ILE A 51 11.48 8.04 -10.60
N ALA A 52 11.27 8.88 -11.61
CA ALA A 52 10.16 8.77 -12.56
C ALA A 52 10.58 8.14 -13.90
N GLY A 53 11.89 8.00 -14.12
CA GLY A 53 12.45 7.34 -15.30
C GLY A 53 13.96 7.27 -15.25
N THR A 54 14.54 6.30 -15.97
CA THR A 54 15.99 6.06 -15.98
C THR A 54 16.48 5.58 -17.34
N GLU A 55 17.51 6.22 -17.88
CA GLU A 55 18.15 5.82 -19.14
C GLU A 55 19.64 6.20 -19.11
N ASP A 56 20.55 5.28 -19.42
CA ASP A 56 21.99 5.55 -19.61
C ASP A 56 22.65 6.45 -18.55
N GLN A 57 22.50 6.12 -17.26
CA GLN A 57 23.00 6.93 -16.13
C GLN A 57 22.38 8.33 -16.03
N VAL A 58 21.25 8.59 -16.69
CA VAL A 58 20.40 9.77 -16.50
C VAL A 58 19.19 9.34 -15.70
N VAL A 59 18.80 10.19 -14.75
CA VAL A 59 17.59 10.01 -13.96
C VAL A 59 16.61 11.15 -14.21
N LEU A 60 15.35 10.81 -14.44
CA LEU A 60 14.24 11.74 -14.35
C LEU A 60 13.78 11.79 -12.90
N LEU A 61 14.18 12.83 -12.17
CA LEU A 61 13.72 13.07 -10.81
C LEU A 61 12.43 13.89 -10.85
N ARG A 62 11.37 13.42 -10.21
CA ARG A 62 10.11 14.16 -10.04
C ARG A 62 9.87 14.51 -8.57
N GLN A 63 9.71 15.80 -8.29
CA GLN A 63 9.37 16.30 -6.95
C GLN A 63 7.86 16.15 -6.68
N GLU A 64 7.45 16.29 -5.43
CA GLU A 64 6.03 16.14 -5.01
C GLU A 64 5.06 17.13 -5.67
N ASN A 65 5.54 18.27 -6.14
CA ASN A 65 4.75 19.24 -6.90
C ASN A 65 4.78 18.97 -8.42
N ASN A 66 5.05 17.72 -8.83
CA ASN A 66 5.21 17.26 -10.20
C ASN A 66 6.33 17.94 -11.01
N GLN A 67 7.15 18.79 -10.40
CA GLN A 67 8.31 19.37 -11.10
C GLN A 67 9.35 18.29 -11.37
N THR A 68 9.76 18.17 -12.63
CA THR A 68 10.77 17.20 -13.06
C THR A 68 12.12 17.84 -13.38
N TYR A 69 13.19 17.05 -13.29
CA TYR A 69 14.54 17.37 -13.74
C TYR A 69 15.24 16.12 -14.29
N LEU A 70 15.86 16.23 -15.46
CA LEU A 70 16.77 15.21 -15.97
C LEU A 70 18.20 15.47 -15.46
N LEU A 71 18.77 14.52 -14.72
CA LEU A 71 20.08 14.68 -14.09
C LEU A 71 21.01 13.55 -14.54
N SER A 72 22.18 13.93 -15.07
CA SER A 72 23.23 12.95 -15.35
C SER A 72 23.90 12.52 -14.05
N LEU A 73 23.93 11.21 -13.82
CA LEU A 73 24.62 10.54 -12.73
C LEU A 73 26.02 10.04 -13.16
N ALA A 74 26.52 10.45 -14.33
CA ALA A 74 27.86 10.09 -14.78
C ALA A 74 28.92 10.57 -13.77
N ASN A 75 29.82 9.66 -13.38
CA ASN A 75 30.85 9.89 -12.35
C ASN A 75 30.28 10.29 -10.96
N THR A 76 29.06 9.87 -10.64
CA THR A 76 28.43 10.10 -9.33
C THR A 76 28.76 8.97 -8.35
N SER A 77 28.95 9.31 -7.07
CA SER A 77 29.00 8.33 -5.99
C SER A 77 27.58 7.88 -5.66
N MET A 78 27.24 6.64 -6.02
CA MET A 78 25.93 6.02 -5.75
C MET A 78 25.95 5.24 -4.44
N GLU A 79 24.90 5.35 -3.64
CA GLU A 79 24.68 4.52 -2.45
C GLU A 79 23.19 4.20 -2.26
N GLY A 80 22.91 3.14 -1.49
CA GLY A 80 21.54 2.72 -1.18
C GLY A 80 21.01 1.66 -2.14
N ASP A 81 19.71 1.69 -2.36
CA ASP A 81 18.99 0.72 -3.19
C ASP A 81 19.13 0.98 -4.70
N ASP A 82 18.52 0.11 -5.52
CA ASP A 82 18.61 0.19 -6.98
C ASP A 82 17.92 1.43 -7.56
N LEU A 83 18.47 1.96 -8.65
CA LEU A 83 17.95 3.12 -9.38
C LEU A 83 16.73 2.71 -10.21
N LEU A 84 15.59 2.53 -9.56
CA LEU A 84 14.34 2.04 -10.17
C LEU A 84 13.22 3.05 -10.04
N VAL A 85 12.35 3.10 -11.06
CA VAL A 85 11.13 3.92 -11.03
C VAL A 85 10.29 3.57 -9.82
N GLY A 86 9.82 4.60 -9.12
CA GLY A 86 9.10 4.48 -7.87
C GLY A 86 9.98 4.66 -6.64
N ASN A 87 11.31 4.43 -6.70
CA ASN A 87 12.19 4.64 -5.55
C ASN A 87 12.43 6.14 -5.27
N HIS A 88 12.71 6.47 -4.02
CA HIS A 88 13.07 7.83 -3.63
C HIS A 88 14.58 8.05 -3.81
N ILE A 89 14.96 9.21 -4.32
CA ILE A 89 16.35 9.58 -4.59
C ILE A 89 16.68 10.95 -4.01
N LYS A 90 17.83 11.04 -3.34
CA LYS A 90 18.42 12.27 -2.82
C LYS A 90 19.73 12.55 -3.53
N ILE A 91 19.83 13.70 -4.17
CA ILE A 91 20.98 14.07 -5.01
C ILE A 91 21.68 15.31 -4.48
N SER A 92 23.00 15.20 -4.27
CA SER A 92 23.89 16.32 -3.95
C SER A 92 24.57 16.83 -5.23
N TYR A 93 24.41 18.12 -5.54
CA TYR A 93 24.88 18.72 -6.79
C TYR A 93 25.43 20.16 -6.60
N THR A 94 26.15 20.67 -7.60
CA THR A 94 26.50 22.09 -7.73
C THR A 94 25.99 22.67 -9.05
N GLY A 95 25.70 23.97 -9.09
CA GLY A 95 25.14 24.65 -10.25
C GLY A 95 23.76 25.23 -9.96
N LYS A 96 22.97 25.52 -11.00
CA LYS A 96 21.61 26.04 -10.88
C LYS A 96 20.67 25.23 -11.74
N LEU A 97 19.71 24.56 -11.10
CA LEU A 97 18.62 23.88 -11.81
C LEU A 97 17.70 24.89 -12.49
N ASN A 98 17.21 24.52 -13.67
CA ASN A 98 16.24 25.30 -14.42
C ASN A 98 14.93 24.52 -14.57
N LYS A 99 13.89 25.01 -13.90
CA LYS A 99 12.55 24.41 -13.87
C LYS A 99 11.84 24.37 -15.22
N GLN A 100 12.22 25.26 -16.14
CA GLN A 100 11.63 25.37 -17.48
C GLN A 100 12.38 24.54 -18.52
N TYR A 101 13.50 23.93 -18.13
CA TYR A 101 14.40 23.23 -19.04
C TYR A 101 14.14 21.73 -18.96
N GLN A 102 13.73 21.14 -20.08
CA GLN A 102 13.35 19.73 -20.15
C GLN A 102 14.51 18.79 -20.52
N ASP A 103 15.67 19.32 -20.92
CA ASP A 103 16.87 18.51 -21.18
C ASP A 103 17.64 18.19 -19.89
N ILE A 104 18.70 17.37 -20.04
CA ILE A 104 19.69 17.11 -18.99
C ILE A 104 20.23 18.43 -18.45
N GLN A 105 20.09 18.63 -17.14
CA GLN A 105 20.49 19.86 -16.47
C GLN A 105 22.02 20.03 -16.50
N ASP A 106 22.48 21.25 -16.79
CA ASP A 106 23.90 21.63 -16.69
C ASP A 106 24.28 21.86 -15.22
N VAL A 107 24.30 20.77 -14.46
CA VAL A 107 24.74 20.72 -13.07
C VAL A 107 25.70 19.55 -12.88
N LYS A 108 26.61 19.69 -11.93
CA LYS A 108 27.51 18.59 -11.56
C LYS A 108 26.93 17.84 -10.37
N VAL A 109 26.59 16.58 -10.56
CA VAL A 109 26.15 15.66 -9.51
C VAL A 109 27.37 14.99 -8.87
N TYR A 110 27.37 14.86 -7.55
CA TYR A 110 28.48 14.28 -6.78
C TYR A 110 28.07 13.01 -6.04
N LYS A 111 26.87 13.02 -5.45
CA LYS A 111 26.35 11.90 -4.67
C LYS A 111 24.86 11.72 -4.95
N ALA A 112 24.44 10.47 -5.09
CA ALA A 112 23.04 10.10 -5.07
C ALA A 112 22.82 8.97 -4.06
N SER A 113 21.85 9.16 -3.17
CA SER A 113 21.42 8.18 -2.18
C SER A 113 20.00 7.74 -2.53
N ILE A 114 19.80 6.44 -2.73
CA ILE A 114 18.51 5.87 -3.16
C ILE A 114 17.92 5.06 -2.01
N SER A 115 16.61 5.20 -1.79
CA SER A 115 15.86 4.43 -0.81
C SER A 115 14.63 3.83 -1.48
N ALA A 116 14.51 2.50 -1.42
CA ALA A 116 13.42 1.77 -2.02
C ALA A 116 12.09 2.12 -1.36
N ASN A 117 11.06 2.32 -2.19
CA ASN A 117 9.70 2.34 -1.66
C ASN A 117 9.25 0.91 -1.37
N GLN A 118 8.74 0.66 -0.17
CA GLN A 118 8.23 -0.66 0.17
C GLN A 118 6.93 -0.92 -0.60
N ILE A 119 7.01 -1.83 -1.56
CA ILE A 119 5.90 -2.24 -2.46
C ILE A 119 5.25 -3.54 -1.93
N ARG A 120 5.56 -3.94 -0.70
CA ARG A 120 4.95 -5.11 -0.06
C ARG A 120 4.90 -5.04 1.48
N ASN A 121 3.85 -5.64 2.04
CA ASN A 121 3.54 -5.78 3.46
C ASN A 121 4.33 -6.84 4.24
N GLY A 122 4.58 -6.55 5.52
CA GLY A 122 5.42 -7.29 6.49
C GLY A 122 4.87 -8.60 7.07
N GLY A 123 4.19 -9.44 6.28
CA GLY A 123 3.76 -10.79 6.67
C GLY A 123 4.65 -11.91 6.13
N LYS A 124 4.83 -12.99 6.90
CA LYS A 124 5.66 -14.17 6.53
C LYS A 124 5.06 -15.05 5.42
N ALA A 125 3.82 -14.80 5.00
CA ALA A 125 2.99 -15.80 4.32
C ALA A 125 3.03 -15.79 2.79
N ASN A 126 3.60 -14.78 2.12
CA ASN A 126 3.57 -14.73 0.65
C ASN A 126 4.98 -14.64 0.03
N THR A 127 5.82 -15.68 0.16
CA THR A 127 7.26 -15.61 -0.19
C THR A 127 7.71 -16.37 -1.44
N ASP A 128 6.82 -16.90 -2.28
CA ASP A 128 7.30 -17.86 -3.30
C ASP A 128 7.53 -17.28 -4.70
N LYS A 129 7.05 -16.06 -4.99
CA LYS A 129 7.44 -15.33 -6.21
C LYS A 129 8.26 -14.10 -5.86
N THR A 130 9.52 -14.08 -6.31
CA THR A 130 10.29 -12.84 -6.36
C THR A 130 9.56 -11.88 -7.28
N ILE A 131 9.06 -10.77 -6.73
CA ILE A 131 8.43 -9.70 -7.51
C ILE A 131 9.50 -9.12 -8.44
N PRO A 132 9.31 -9.12 -9.77
CA PRO A 132 10.30 -8.63 -10.72
C PRO A 132 10.22 -7.10 -10.76
N ILE A 133 10.67 -6.46 -9.68
CA ILE A 133 10.41 -5.04 -9.45
C ILE A 133 10.97 -4.16 -10.56
N GLU A 134 12.11 -4.52 -11.16
CA GLU A 134 12.67 -3.83 -12.32
C GLU A 134 11.72 -3.84 -13.53
N TYR A 135 11.13 -5.00 -13.83
CA TYR A 135 10.16 -5.16 -14.91
C TYR A 135 8.89 -4.34 -14.64
N LEU A 136 8.34 -4.42 -13.43
CA LEU A 136 7.13 -3.69 -13.06
C LEU A 136 7.36 -2.17 -13.06
N SER A 137 8.49 -1.71 -12.55
CA SER A 137 8.90 -0.31 -12.62
C SER A 137 8.99 0.16 -14.08
N SER A 138 9.55 -0.66 -14.97
CA SER A 138 9.59 -0.35 -16.41
C SER A 138 8.20 -0.33 -17.06
N LEU A 139 7.27 -1.21 -16.65
CA LEU A 139 5.88 -1.14 -17.10
C LEU A 139 5.25 0.20 -16.68
N VAL A 140 5.38 0.60 -15.41
CA VAL A 140 4.84 1.88 -14.92
C VAL A 140 5.45 3.06 -15.66
N GLU A 141 6.74 3.06 -15.93
CA GLU A 141 7.42 4.11 -16.71
C GLU A 141 6.80 4.29 -18.10
N ASN A 142 6.42 3.20 -18.77
CA ASN A 142 5.92 3.18 -20.14
C ASN A 142 4.39 3.37 -20.26
N MET A 143 3.64 3.39 -19.15
CA MET A 143 2.20 3.63 -19.18
C MET A 143 1.87 5.10 -19.44
N SER A 144 0.79 5.36 -20.19
CA SER A 144 0.24 6.71 -20.28
C SER A 144 -0.32 7.17 -18.93
N GLU A 145 -0.54 8.48 -18.77
CA GLU A 145 -1.16 9.02 -17.56
C GLU A 145 -2.54 8.41 -17.33
N GLU A 146 -3.32 8.26 -18.40
CA GLU A 146 -4.64 7.65 -18.38
C GLU A 146 -4.60 6.18 -17.98
N ASP A 147 -3.69 5.40 -18.56
CA ASP A 147 -3.55 3.98 -18.22
C ASP A 147 -3.20 3.81 -16.73
N LYS A 148 -2.39 4.72 -16.19
CA LYS A 148 -2.03 4.72 -14.77
C LYS A 148 -3.25 4.99 -13.92
N VAL A 149 -4.01 6.04 -14.23
CA VAL A 149 -5.24 6.37 -13.51
C VAL A 149 -6.25 5.25 -13.61
N ASP A 150 -6.45 4.64 -14.78
CA ASP A 150 -7.36 3.51 -14.96
C ASP A 150 -6.99 2.33 -14.04
N GLN A 151 -5.70 2.06 -13.82
CA GLN A 151 -5.25 1.00 -12.90
C GLN A 151 -5.57 1.27 -11.42
N LEU A 152 -5.88 2.51 -11.03
CA LEU A 152 -6.37 2.85 -9.68
C LEU A 152 -7.89 2.66 -9.57
N LEU A 153 -8.62 2.49 -10.68
CA LEU A 153 -10.08 2.40 -10.69
C LEU A 153 -10.55 0.95 -10.62
N ILE A 154 -11.51 0.70 -9.73
CA ILE A 154 -12.30 -0.53 -9.68
C ILE A 154 -13.72 -0.16 -10.10
N GLY A 155 -14.16 -0.65 -11.25
CA GLY A 155 -15.50 -0.37 -11.75
C GLY A 155 -16.59 -1.13 -10.96
N TYR A 156 -17.65 -0.44 -10.56
CA TYR A 156 -18.86 -1.03 -9.97
C TYR A 156 -20.06 -0.76 -10.87
N GLN A 157 -20.84 -1.80 -11.23
CA GLN A 157 -22.02 -1.67 -12.10
C GLN A 157 -21.74 -0.94 -13.43
N CYS A 158 -20.53 -1.10 -13.98
CA CYS A 158 -20.13 -0.41 -15.20
C CYS A 158 -20.79 -1.02 -16.44
N HIS A 159 -21.17 -0.15 -17.37
CA HIS A 159 -21.57 -0.59 -18.71
C HIS A 159 -20.38 -1.23 -19.44
N GLN A 160 -20.65 -2.24 -20.28
CA GLN A 160 -19.63 -2.94 -21.06
C GLN A 160 -18.72 -1.99 -21.86
N GLU A 161 -19.28 -0.91 -22.43
CA GLU A 161 -18.52 0.09 -23.18
C GLU A 161 -17.43 0.77 -22.33
N VAL A 162 -17.71 1.04 -21.05
CA VAL A 162 -16.72 1.60 -20.12
C VAL A 162 -15.60 0.59 -19.86
N ILE A 163 -15.95 -0.69 -19.68
CA ILE A 163 -14.98 -1.77 -19.48
C ILE A 163 -14.09 -1.96 -20.72
N ASP A 164 -14.67 -1.84 -21.91
CA ASP A 164 -13.95 -2.04 -23.18
C ASP A 164 -13.03 -0.87 -23.54
N ASN A 165 -13.35 0.34 -23.09
CA ASN A 165 -12.61 1.57 -23.42
C ASN A 165 -11.56 1.96 -22.37
N HIS A 166 -11.54 1.31 -21.20
CA HIS A 166 -10.64 1.63 -20.09
C HIS A 166 -9.80 0.44 -19.64
N LYS A 167 -8.56 0.70 -19.21
CA LYS A 167 -7.67 -0.33 -18.67
C LYS A 167 -7.82 -0.41 -17.16
N LEU A 168 -9.00 -0.79 -16.68
CA LEU A 168 -9.31 -0.73 -15.26
C LEU A 168 -8.39 -1.61 -14.40
N GLY A 169 -8.19 -1.18 -13.15
CA GLY A 169 -7.49 -1.94 -12.13
C GLY A 169 -8.27 -3.16 -11.69
N GLY A 170 -9.60 -3.03 -11.60
CA GLY A 170 -10.50 -4.12 -11.25
C GLY A 170 -11.97 -3.88 -11.58
N LEU A 171 -12.79 -4.88 -11.28
CA LEU A 171 -14.25 -4.85 -11.32
C LEU A 171 -14.82 -5.48 -10.06
N VAL A 172 -15.83 -4.81 -9.48
CA VAL A 172 -16.75 -5.41 -8.53
C VAL A 172 -18.07 -5.62 -9.26
N LEU A 173 -18.42 -6.88 -9.50
CA LEU A 173 -19.66 -7.27 -10.16
C LEU A 173 -20.79 -7.36 -9.14
N SER A 174 -21.99 -6.99 -9.55
CA SER A 174 -23.20 -7.05 -8.76
C SER A 174 -24.23 -8.02 -9.33
N PRO A 175 -25.29 -8.37 -8.58
CA PRO A 175 -26.39 -9.17 -9.11
C PRO A 175 -27.00 -8.62 -10.40
N LYS A 176 -26.97 -7.30 -10.61
CA LYS A 176 -27.48 -6.67 -11.84
C LYS A 176 -26.64 -7.01 -13.06
N ASP A 177 -25.32 -7.12 -12.90
CA ASP A 177 -24.37 -7.37 -13.98
C ASP A 177 -24.47 -8.80 -14.52
N LEU A 178 -25.05 -9.70 -13.73
CA LEU A 178 -25.14 -11.13 -14.00
C LEU A 178 -26.58 -11.65 -14.07
N LYS A 179 -27.58 -10.78 -13.86
CA LYS A 179 -29.00 -11.14 -13.62
C LYS A 179 -29.62 -12.06 -14.66
N ASP A 180 -29.29 -11.86 -15.95
CA ASP A 180 -29.87 -12.59 -17.07
C ASP A 180 -28.88 -13.57 -17.73
N LEU A 181 -27.69 -13.75 -17.13
CA LEU A 181 -26.62 -14.55 -17.69
C LEU A 181 -26.76 -16.02 -17.26
N PRO A 182 -26.85 -16.99 -18.18
CA PRO A 182 -26.81 -18.40 -17.81
C PRO A 182 -25.51 -18.72 -17.08
N LYS A 183 -25.57 -19.64 -16.11
CA LYS A 183 -24.38 -19.98 -15.29
C LYS A 183 -23.15 -20.39 -16.10
N THR A 184 -23.38 -21.14 -17.18
CA THR A 184 -22.34 -21.58 -18.12
C THR A 184 -21.64 -20.44 -18.84
N ASP A 185 -22.18 -19.22 -18.75
CA ASP A 185 -21.71 -18.04 -19.46
C ASP A 185 -21.07 -17.00 -18.52
N ILE A 186 -21.14 -17.15 -17.18
CA ILE A 186 -20.40 -16.26 -16.26
C ILE A 186 -18.91 -16.32 -16.54
N ALA A 187 -18.33 -17.53 -16.58
CA ALA A 187 -16.92 -17.70 -16.87
C ALA A 187 -16.53 -17.04 -18.19
N LYS A 188 -17.39 -17.16 -19.22
CA LYS A 188 -17.17 -16.52 -20.53
C LYS A 188 -17.25 -14.99 -20.45
N GLN A 189 -18.17 -14.45 -19.65
CA GLN A 189 -18.31 -13.01 -19.48
C GLN A 189 -17.10 -12.43 -18.72
N ILE A 190 -16.63 -13.13 -17.70
CA ILE A 190 -15.40 -12.76 -16.97
C ILE A 190 -14.18 -12.88 -17.87
N ASP A 191 -14.06 -13.94 -18.67
CA ASP A 191 -13.02 -14.07 -19.68
C ASP A 191 -13.09 -12.94 -20.71
N ASN A 192 -14.29 -12.53 -21.13
CA ASN A 192 -14.47 -11.39 -22.05
C ASN A 192 -13.92 -10.10 -21.42
N TYR A 193 -14.25 -9.82 -20.17
CA TYR A 193 -13.68 -8.67 -19.45
C TYR A 193 -12.15 -8.74 -19.38
N GLN A 194 -11.58 -9.90 -19.06
CA GLN A 194 -10.13 -10.06 -18.93
C GLN A 194 -9.39 -9.92 -20.27
N ASN A 195 -9.99 -10.34 -21.38
CA ASN A 195 -9.38 -10.32 -22.71
C ASN A 195 -9.44 -8.95 -23.40
N ASN A 196 -10.25 -8.01 -22.89
CA ASN A 196 -10.39 -6.68 -23.47
C ASN A 196 -9.27 -5.71 -23.06
N THR A 197 -8.39 -6.13 -22.13
CA THR A 197 -7.25 -5.33 -21.66
C THR A 197 -5.98 -6.17 -21.66
N ASN A 198 -4.85 -5.54 -22.02
CA ASN A 198 -3.52 -6.16 -21.88
C ASN A 198 -3.03 -6.17 -20.43
N LEU A 199 -3.77 -5.54 -19.51
CA LEU A 199 -3.52 -5.53 -18.08
C LEU A 199 -4.77 -6.08 -17.37
N SER A 200 -4.78 -7.39 -17.16
CA SER A 200 -5.91 -8.10 -16.54
C SER A 200 -6.31 -7.49 -15.18
N MET A 201 -7.60 -7.57 -14.89
CA MET A 201 -8.28 -6.93 -13.78
C MET A 201 -8.32 -7.81 -12.54
N PHE A 202 -8.37 -7.19 -11.36
CA PHE A 202 -8.97 -7.86 -10.20
C PHE A 202 -10.48 -8.00 -10.43
N ILE A 203 -11.08 -9.16 -10.22
CA ILE A 203 -12.52 -9.36 -10.39
C ILE A 203 -13.09 -10.08 -9.18
N THR A 204 -14.12 -9.49 -8.57
CA THR A 204 -14.86 -9.99 -7.39
C THR A 204 -16.35 -9.68 -7.52
N LEU A 205 -17.15 -10.11 -6.54
CA LEU A 205 -18.56 -9.76 -6.34
C LEU A 205 -18.75 -8.82 -5.14
N ASP A 206 -19.80 -7.98 -5.17
CA ASP A 206 -20.28 -7.23 -4.00
C ASP A 206 -21.19 -8.07 -3.08
N ASP A 207 -22.00 -8.94 -3.69
CA ASP A 207 -22.98 -9.81 -3.07
C ASP A 207 -22.87 -11.21 -3.66
N GLU A 208 -22.31 -12.10 -2.85
CA GLU A 208 -22.06 -13.48 -3.21
C GLU A 208 -23.33 -14.34 -3.14
N SER A 209 -24.44 -13.80 -2.65
CA SER A 209 -25.73 -14.49 -2.67
C SER A 209 -26.15 -14.85 -4.09
N ILE A 210 -25.67 -14.11 -5.10
CA ILE A 210 -25.90 -14.50 -6.49
C ILE A 210 -25.35 -15.90 -6.75
N LEU A 211 -24.22 -16.27 -6.17
CA LEU A 211 -23.60 -17.58 -6.31
C LEU A 211 -24.32 -18.67 -5.48
N LYS A 212 -25.22 -18.34 -4.55
CA LYS A 212 -26.03 -19.34 -3.82
C LYS A 212 -26.84 -20.20 -4.77
N GLU A 213 -27.38 -19.59 -5.82
CA GLU A 213 -28.10 -20.33 -6.83
C GLU A 213 -27.19 -21.32 -7.58
N TYR A 214 -25.87 -21.13 -7.57
CA TYR A 214 -24.86 -21.80 -8.39
C TYR A 214 -24.31 -23.08 -7.78
N VAL A 215 -24.55 -23.36 -6.49
CA VAL A 215 -23.88 -24.46 -5.76
C VAL A 215 -24.80 -25.24 -4.83
N GLN A 216 -24.24 -26.26 -4.18
CA GLN A 216 -24.93 -27.03 -3.14
C GLN A 216 -25.34 -26.11 -1.97
N ASP A 217 -26.47 -26.42 -1.35
CA ASP A 217 -26.95 -25.72 -0.16
C ASP A 217 -25.83 -25.62 0.90
N GLY A 218 -25.63 -24.43 1.46
CA GLY A 218 -24.75 -24.21 2.61
C GLY A 218 -23.44 -23.47 2.34
N VAL A 219 -22.99 -23.30 1.09
CA VAL A 219 -21.69 -22.65 0.78
C VAL A 219 -21.65 -21.17 1.16
N PHE A 220 -22.79 -20.48 1.15
CA PHE A 220 -22.89 -19.06 1.49
C PHE A 220 -23.83 -18.82 2.69
N ASP A 221 -23.97 -19.83 3.57
CA ASP A 221 -24.62 -19.65 4.86
C ASP A 221 -23.85 -18.64 5.71
N SER A 222 -24.54 -18.02 6.69
CA SER A 222 -23.92 -17.05 7.57
C SER A 222 -22.70 -17.62 8.28
N ILE A 223 -21.60 -16.86 8.29
CA ILE A 223 -20.34 -17.19 8.97
C ILE A 223 -20.60 -17.51 10.45
N SER A 224 -21.40 -16.68 11.13
CA SER A 224 -21.76 -16.93 12.53
C SER A 224 -22.53 -18.25 12.73
N GLN A 225 -23.44 -18.59 11.82
CA GLN A 225 -24.20 -19.83 11.88
C GLN A 225 -23.30 -21.05 11.67
N VAL A 226 -22.49 -21.04 10.61
CA VAL A 226 -21.58 -22.15 10.29
C VAL A 226 -20.58 -22.36 11.41
N TYR A 227 -20.03 -21.28 12.00
CA TYR A 227 -19.15 -21.39 13.15
C TYR A 227 -19.83 -22.04 14.37
N ASN A 228 -21.05 -21.64 14.70
CA ASN A 228 -21.76 -22.19 15.85
C ASN A 228 -22.12 -23.67 15.67
N GLU A 229 -22.37 -24.12 14.44
CA GLU A 229 -22.73 -25.50 14.13
C GLU A 229 -21.52 -26.42 13.94
N LYS A 230 -20.47 -25.93 13.26
CA LYS A 230 -19.35 -26.75 12.75
C LYS A 230 -17.97 -26.25 13.16
N GLY A 231 -17.88 -25.12 13.87
CA GLY A 231 -16.62 -24.51 14.30
C GLY A 231 -15.77 -23.97 13.14
N ILE A 232 -14.50 -23.69 13.44
CA ILE A 232 -13.55 -23.12 12.46
C ILE A 232 -13.28 -24.07 11.28
N ASP A 233 -13.33 -25.38 11.50
CA ASP A 233 -13.15 -26.37 10.43
C ASP A 233 -14.28 -26.29 9.39
N GLY A 234 -15.52 -26.08 9.85
CA GLY A 234 -16.67 -25.86 8.96
C GLY A 234 -16.55 -24.58 8.15
N LEU A 235 -16.06 -23.49 8.74
CA LEU A 235 -15.79 -22.24 8.01
C LEU A 235 -14.70 -22.40 6.96
N LYS A 236 -13.66 -23.19 7.28
CA LYS A 236 -12.59 -23.46 6.33
C LYS A 236 -13.09 -24.28 5.14
N GLU A 237 -13.89 -25.32 5.38
CA GLU A 237 -14.52 -26.10 4.31
C GLU A 237 -15.42 -25.21 3.44
N GLN A 238 -16.24 -24.37 4.07
CA GLN A 238 -17.09 -23.40 3.38
C GLN A 238 -16.25 -22.46 2.48
N LEU A 239 -15.17 -21.91 3.02
CA LEU A 239 -14.27 -21.01 2.31
C LEU A 239 -13.53 -21.71 1.16
N GLU A 240 -13.03 -22.93 1.34
CA GLU A 240 -12.37 -23.70 0.27
C GLU A 240 -13.34 -23.98 -0.89
N ASN A 241 -14.60 -24.31 -0.60
CA ASN A 241 -15.66 -24.45 -1.62
C ASN A 241 -15.92 -23.13 -2.35
N LYS A 242 -16.04 -22.02 -1.60
CA LYS A 242 -16.20 -20.66 -2.17
C LYS A 242 -15.05 -20.29 -3.10
N ILE A 243 -13.81 -20.52 -2.69
CA ILE A 243 -12.61 -20.23 -3.51
C ILE A 243 -12.62 -21.08 -4.79
N SER A 244 -13.00 -22.36 -4.70
CA SER A 244 -13.11 -23.22 -5.88
C SER A 244 -14.09 -22.66 -6.92
N ILE A 245 -15.23 -22.13 -6.47
CA ILE A 245 -16.24 -21.51 -7.36
C ILE A 245 -15.69 -20.24 -7.99
N TYR A 246 -15.07 -19.36 -7.19
CA TYR A 246 -14.47 -18.12 -7.70
C TYR A 246 -13.50 -18.41 -8.84
N LYS A 247 -12.62 -19.40 -8.64
CA LYS A 247 -11.68 -19.84 -9.66
C LYS A 247 -12.35 -20.45 -10.89
N GLU A 248 -13.39 -21.28 -10.70
CA GLU A 248 -14.13 -21.90 -11.80
C GLU A 248 -14.76 -20.85 -12.72
N VAL A 249 -15.25 -19.74 -12.16
CA VAL A 249 -15.84 -18.64 -12.94
C VAL A 249 -14.83 -17.58 -13.37
N GLY A 250 -13.53 -17.73 -13.04
CA GLY A 250 -12.47 -16.80 -13.44
C GLY A 250 -12.31 -15.56 -12.54
N MET A 251 -12.97 -15.52 -11.37
CA MET A 251 -12.71 -14.50 -10.35
C MET A 251 -11.39 -14.76 -9.65
N ASN A 252 -10.72 -13.68 -9.26
CA ASN A 252 -9.36 -13.73 -8.73
C ASN A 252 -9.16 -12.92 -7.43
N LEU A 253 -10.22 -12.31 -6.89
CA LEU A 253 -10.20 -11.54 -5.66
C LEU A 253 -11.45 -11.85 -4.82
N SER A 254 -11.29 -11.94 -3.50
CA SER A 254 -12.38 -12.09 -2.53
C SER A 254 -12.38 -10.94 -1.52
N PHE A 255 -13.54 -10.34 -1.25
CA PHE A 255 -13.76 -9.35 -0.20
C PHE A 255 -14.03 -10.04 1.15
N THR A 256 -13.04 -10.77 1.65
CA THR A 256 -13.10 -11.58 2.87
C THR A 256 -11.67 -11.65 3.45
N PRO A 257 -11.45 -11.70 4.78
CA PRO A 257 -12.46 -11.76 5.85
C PRO A 257 -13.12 -10.42 6.20
N ASN A 258 -14.34 -10.53 6.75
CA ASN A 258 -14.89 -9.48 7.60
C ASN A 258 -14.36 -9.68 9.02
N GLY A 259 -13.52 -8.76 9.51
CA GLY A 259 -12.95 -8.82 10.86
C GLY A 259 -13.74 -8.02 11.90
N ASN A 260 -14.87 -7.44 11.52
CA ASN A 260 -15.68 -6.61 12.38
C ASN A 260 -16.87 -7.38 12.96
N ASP A 261 -17.38 -6.88 14.08
CA ASP A 261 -18.62 -7.38 14.65
C ASP A 261 -19.80 -6.67 13.97
N GLY A 262 -20.92 -7.37 13.71
CA GLY A 262 -22.02 -6.81 12.91
C GLY A 262 -23.21 -7.76 12.74
N GLN A 263 -24.37 -7.22 12.34
CA GLN A 263 -25.59 -8.03 12.12
C GLN A 263 -25.71 -8.53 10.67
N ASP A 264 -24.61 -8.62 9.93
CA ASP A 264 -24.58 -9.15 8.57
C ASP A 264 -24.21 -10.64 8.53
N GLU A 265 -24.45 -11.27 7.37
CA GLU A 265 -24.22 -12.71 7.19
C GLU A 265 -22.73 -13.07 7.25
N ASP A 266 -21.85 -12.10 6.94
CA ASP A 266 -20.39 -12.28 6.85
C ASP A 266 -19.66 -12.07 8.20
N SER A 267 -20.35 -11.53 9.20
CA SER A 267 -19.79 -11.27 10.53
C SER A 267 -19.74 -12.54 11.36
N LEU A 268 -18.60 -12.81 11.99
CA LEU A 268 -18.42 -13.96 12.88
C LEU A 268 -19.17 -13.80 14.21
N ASN A 269 -19.22 -12.57 14.75
CA ASN A 269 -19.89 -12.23 16.00
C ASN A 269 -19.46 -13.06 17.21
N GLN A 270 -18.14 -13.22 17.38
CA GLN A 270 -17.53 -13.92 18.51
C GLN A 270 -16.59 -12.97 19.27
N ASP A 271 -16.00 -13.43 20.38
CA ASP A 271 -15.01 -12.63 21.08
C ASP A 271 -13.76 -12.36 20.22
N ARG A 272 -13.02 -11.30 20.57
CA ARG A 272 -11.90 -10.81 19.76
C ARG A 272 -10.80 -11.85 19.51
N ASN A 273 -10.55 -12.77 20.44
CA ASN A 273 -9.53 -13.80 20.23
C ASN A 273 -9.98 -14.81 19.17
N ILE A 274 -11.25 -15.21 19.22
CA ILE A 274 -11.86 -16.09 18.20
C ILE A 274 -11.88 -15.38 16.85
N THR A 275 -12.28 -14.11 16.80
CA THR A 275 -12.29 -13.31 15.56
C THR A 275 -10.88 -13.17 14.96
N ASN A 276 -9.85 -12.95 15.78
CA ASN A 276 -8.47 -12.89 15.31
C ASN A 276 -7.98 -14.24 14.75
N ASP A 277 -8.32 -15.35 15.40
CA ASP A 277 -7.99 -16.69 14.88
C ASP A 277 -8.71 -16.96 13.55
N TYR A 278 -10.00 -16.66 13.46
CA TYR A 278 -10.77 -16.73 12.22
C TYR A 278 -10.12 -15.93 11.09
N VAL A 279 -9.85 -14.64 11.31
CA VAL A 279 -9.20 -13.76 10.32
C VAL A 279 -7.86 -14.36 9.87
N SER A 280 -7.07 -14.87 10.82
CA SER A 280 -5.79 -15.51 10.49
C SER A 280 -5.96 -16.75 9.60
N GLN A 281 -6.90 -17.64 9.94
CA GLN A 281 -7.14 -18.88 9.21
C GLN A 281 -7.72 -18.63 7.82
N VAL A 282 -8.61 -17.64 7.69
CA VAL A 282 -9.20 -17.25 6.40
C VAL A 282 -8.12 -16.74 5.46
N ILE A 283 -7.28 -15.79 5.90
CA ILE A 283 -6.20 -15.23 5.08
C ILE A 283 -5.25 -16.34 4.62
N GLN A 284 -4.82 -17.20 5.53
CA GLN A 284 -3.96 -18.34 5.20
C GLN A 284 -4.62 -19.31 4.21
N THR A 285 -5.92 -19.56 4.33
CA THR A 285 -6.67 -20.44 3.43
C THR A 285 -6.81 -19.83 2.03
N ILE A 286 -7.12 -18.53 1.94
CA ILE A 286 -7.19 -17.79 0.67
C ILE A 286 -5.82 -17.81 -0.03
N HIS A 287 -4.74 -17.49 0.69
CA HIS A 287 -3.38 -17.49 0.15
C HIS A 287 -2.93 -18.88 -0.31
N LYS A 288 -3.19 -19.92 0.47
CA LYS A 288 -2.88 -21.32 0.09
C LYS A 288 -3.57 -21.74 -1.20
N ASN A 289 -4.69 -21.11 -1.52
CA ASN A 289 -5.46 -21.38 -2.72
C ASN A 289 -5.27 -20.27 -3.77
N ASP A 290 -4.18 -19.51 -3.81
CA ASP A 290 -3.85 -18.55 -4.87
C ASP A 290 -5.01 -17.62 -5.30
N LEU A 291 -5.83 -17.17 -4.33
CA LEU A 291 -6.89 -16.18 -4.57
C LEU A 291 -6.49 -14.88 -3.88
N GLY A 292 -6.89 -13.74 -4.45
CA GLY A 292 -6.68 -12.46 -3.81
C GLY A 292 -7.53 -12.28 -2.55
N CYS A 293 -6.96 -11.66 -1.51
CA CYS A 293 -7.62 -11.39 -0.25
C CYS A 293 -7.82 -9.87 -0.02
N CYS A 294 -9.03 -9.44 0.27
CA CYS A 294 -9.35 -8.08 0.69
C CYS A 294 -10.09 -8.08 2.03
N TYR A 295 -9.41 -7.60 3.08
CA TYR A 295 -9.97 -7.45 4.42
C TYR A 295 -10.97 -6.30 4.42
N ARG A 296 -12.14 -6.52 5.02
CA ARG A 296 -13.18 -5.49 5.08
C ARG A 296 -13.80 -5.36 6.48
N ASN A 297 -14.30 -4.20 6.88
CA ASN A 297 -13.83 -2.85 6.54
C ASN A 297 -12.87 -2.34 7.64
N TYR A 298 -11.83 -1.61 7.28
CA TYR A 298 -10.90 -1.01 8.25
C TYR A 298 -11.16 0.48 8.50
N PRO A 299 -11.01 0.91 9.76
CA PRO A 299 -11.53 0.22 10.95
C PRO A 299 -13.04 0.40 10.97
N SER A 300 -13.84 -0.62 11.31
CA SER A 300 -15.28 -0.37 11.47
C SER A 300 -15.90 -1.22 12.56
N TYR A 301 -17.03 -0.76 13.07
CA TYR A 301 -17.84 -1.50 14.02
C TYR A 301 -19.30 -1.53 13.60
N GLY A 302 -19.89 -2.72 13.69
CA GLY A 302 -21.24 -2.91 14.19
C GLY A 302 -22.40 -2.51 13.28
N THR A 303 -22.20 -2.06 12.04
CA THR A 303 -23.34 -1.57 11.24
C THR A 303 -23.35 -2.08 9.81
N LYS A 304 -24.41 -2.85 9.52
CA LYS A 304 -24.90 -3.15 8.18
C LYS A 304 -25.63 -1.92 7.65
N ASN A 305 -24.92 -0.83 7.34
CA ASN A 305 -25.52 0.38 6.77
C ASN A 305 -24.54 1.13 5.84
N ASP A 306 -23.66 0.43 5.12
CA ASP A 306 -22.80 1.02 4.08
C ASP A 306 -23.56 1.64 2.89
N TYR A 307 -24.90 1.73 2.96
CA TYR A 307 -25.78 2.37 1.98
C TYR A 307 -26.73 3.42 2.59
N SER A 308 -26.49 3.88 3.82
CA SER A 308 -27.25 5.01 4.36
C SER A 308 -26.98 6.28 3.55
N SER A 309 -28.00 7.12 3.39
CA SER A 309 -27.86 8.45 2.78
C SER A 309 -27.11 9.45 3.66
N GLU A 310 -26.76 9.06 4.88
CA GLU A 310 -26.04 9.84 5.88
C GLU A 310 -24.77 9.11 6.30
N LEU A 311 -23.71 9.86 6.62
CA LEU A 311 -22.47 9.30 7.16
C LEU A 311 -22.70 8.79 8.59
N ILE A 312 -22.19 7.61 8.88
CA ILE A 312 -22.29 6.99 10.20
C ILE A 312 -21.13 7.49 11.06
N HIS A 313 -21.43 7.88 12.29
CA HIS A 313 -20.44 8.31 13.28
C HIS A 313 -20.18 7.23 14.33
N ASP A 314 -18.90 6.96 14.59
CA ASP A 314 -18.41 6.17 15.71
C ASP A 314 -17.72 7.09 16.72
N SER A 315 -18.35 7.25 17.89
CA SER A 315 -17.88 8.11 18.98
C SER A 315 -17.09 7.35 20.05
N ARG A 316 -16.71 6.08 19.81
CA ARG A 316 -15.91 5.30 20.76
C ARG A 316 -14.50 5.89 20.91
N SER A 317 -13.84 5.55 22.01
CA SER A 317 -12.50 6.07 22.29
C SER A 317 -11.43 5.35 21.45
N LEU A 318 -10.27 6.00 21.27
CA LEU A 318 -9.11 5.35 20.65
C LEU A 318 -8.68 4.09 21.43
N GLU A 319 -8.90 4.05 22.74
CA GLU A 319 -8.59 2.89 23.57
C GLU A 319 -9.52 1.71 23.26
N ASP A 320 -10.81 1.98 22.99
CA ASP A 320 -11.74 0.94 22.54
C ASP A 320 -11.30 0.36 21.20
N LEU A 321 -10.89 1.21 20.24
CA LEU A 321 -10.38 0.77 18.94
C LEU A 321 -9.11 -0.08 19.08
N LYS A 322 -8.18 0.35 19.95
CA LYS A 322 -6.93 -0.37 20.25
C LYS A 322 -7.16 -1.76 20.83
N ASN A 323 -8.19 -1.90 21.65
CA ASN A 323 -8.55 -3.17 22.27
C ASN A 323 -9.44 -4.07 21.39
N ASN A 324 -9.85 -3.59 20.20
CA ASN A 324 -10.74 -4.31 19.29
C ASN A 324 -10.20 -4.33 17.85
N GLU A 325 -10.65 -3.41 16.99
CA GLU A 325 -10.42 -3.41 15.55
C GLU A 325 -8.92 -3.36 15.22
N TYR A 326 -8.12 -2.66 16.03
CA TYR A 326 -6.68 -2.55 15.83
C TYR A 326 -5.94 -3.88 16.07
N GLN A 327 -6.43 -4.72 16.99
CA GLN A 327 -5.84 -6.06 17.18
C GLN A 327 -6.14 -6.96 15.99
N THR A 328 -7.34 -6.84 15.44
CA THR A 328 -7.79 -7.65 14.30
C THR A 328 -7.04 -7.29 13.04
N ILE A 329 -6.94 -5.99 12.73
CA ILE A 329 -6.18 -5.54 11.56
C ILE A 329 -4.69 -5.87 11.71
N GLN A 330 -4.10 -5.70 12.90
CA GLN A 330 -2.70 -6.08 13.10
C GLN A 330 -2.50 -7.59 12.87
N THR A 331 -3.45 -8.42 13.27
CA THR A 331 -3.45 -9.85 12.98
C THR A 331 -3.48 -10.11 11.47
N ALA A 332 -4.40 -9.47 10.74
CA ALA A 332 -4.49 -9.58 9.29
C ALA A 332 -3.17 -9.18 8.59
N ILE A 333 -2.61 -8.04 8.98
CA ILE A 333 -1.34 -7.53 8.44
C ILE A 333 -0.18 -8.50 8.71
N ASN A 334 -0.11 -9.06 9.92
CA ASN A 334 0.92 -10.04 10.28
C ASN A 334 0.81 -11.34 9.45
N GLN A 335 -0.40 -11.70 9.02
CA GLN A 335 -0.64 -12.81 8.09
C GLN A 335 -0.41 -12.44 6.62
N GLY A 336 -0.02 -11.19 6.34
CA GLY A 336 0.28 -10.73 4.98
C GLY A 336 -0.94 -10.32 4.18
N GLN A 337 -1.98 -9.77 4.83
CA GLN A 337 -3.17 -9.23 4.17
C GLN A 337 -2.80 -8.33 2.97
N ASP A 338 -3.36 -8.66 1.80
CA ASP A 338 -2.96 -8.05 0.54
C ASP A 338 -3.66 -6.73 0.27
N MET A 339 -4.99 -6.70 0.39
CA MET A 339 -5.81 -5.49 0.29
C MET A 339 -6.59 -5.22 1.58
N ILE A 340 -6.81 -3.95 1.89
CA ILE A 340 -7.70 -3.48 2.95
C ILE A 340 -8.73 -2.52 2.33
N LEU A 341 -10.01 -2.85 2.45
CA LEU A 341 -11.12 -1.95 2.15
C LEU A 341 -11.40 -1.07 3.36
N THR A 342 -11.38 0.25 3.17
CA THR A 342 -11.63 1.24 4.24
C THR A 342 -13.12 1.48 4.43
N THR A 343 -13.55 1.76 5.66
CA THR A 343 -14.93 2.19 5.92
C THR A 343 -15.19 3.64 5.49
N ASN A 344 -16.47 3.93 5.28
CA ASN A 344 -17.00 5.28 5.07
C ASN A 344 -17.56 5.91 6.36
N GLN A 345 -17.32 5.30 7.52
CA GLN A 345 -17.66 5.88 8.83
C GLN A 345 -16.72 7.04 9.19
N ILE A 346 -17.27 8.04 9.88
CA ILE A 346 -16.50 9.03 10.63
C ILE A 346 -16.21 8.44 12.01
N ILE A 347 -14.93 8.33 12.39
CA ILE A 347 -14.54 7.80 13.69
C ILE A 347 -13.88 8.93 14.46
N ASP A 348 -14.59 9.50 15.43
CA ASP A 348 -14.23 10.77 16.07
C ASP A 348 -12.84 10.72 16.72
N ALA A 349 -12.44 9.53 17.20
CA ALA A 349 -11.14 9.31 17.82
C ALA A 349 -9.95 9.30 16.85
N LEU A 350 -10.20 9.19 15.53
CA LEU A 350 -9.18 9.15 14.48
C LEU A 350 -9.20 10.43 13.64
N ASP A 351 -10.39 10.78 13.14
CA ASP A 351 -10.67 11.99 12.39
C ASP A 351 -12.18 12.28 12.48
N ASN A 352 -12.53 13.36 13.15
CA ASN A 352 -13.92 13.75 13.38
C ASN A 352 -14.49 14.65 12.26
N GLN A 353 -13.70 14.96 11.23
CA GLN A 353 -14.12 15.79 10.10
C GLN A 353 -14.31 14.98 8.82
N ASN A 354 -13.58 13.87 8.67
CA ASN A 354 -13.59 13.07 7.45
C ASN A 354 -13.93 11.60 7.74
N PRO A 355 -14.70 10.94 6.87
CA PRO A 355 -14.74 9.48 6.80
C PRO A 355 -13.34 8.89 6.68
N ILE A 356 -13.08 7.68 7.20
CA ILE A 356 -11.70 7.16 7.16
C ILE A 356 -11.18 6.95 5.75
N SER A 357 -12.06 6.57 4.81
CA SER A 357 -11.73 6.47 3.37
C SER A 357 -11.21 7.78 2.77
N LEU A 358 -11.53 8.93 3.37
CA LEU A 358 -11.09 10.26 2.96
C LEU A 358 -10.07 10.88 3.94
N SER A 359 -9.71 10.18 5.02
CA SER A 359 -8.89 10.70 6.10
C SER A 359 -7.41 10.37 5.92
N LYS A 360 -6.64 11.39 5.52
CA LYS A 360 -5.18 11.28 5.36
C LYS A 360 -4.47 10.84 6.63
N SER A 361 -4.85 11.37 7.80
CA SER A 361 -4.22 10.97 9.07
C SER A 361 -4.48 9.50 9.39
N SER A 362 -5.69 9.01 9.13
CA SER A 362 -6.08 7.63 9.39
C SER A 362 -5.32 6.65 8.49
N LEU A 363 -5.25 6.92 7.18
CA LEU A 363 -4.51 6.05 6.26
C LEU A 363 -2.99 6.16 6.42
N GLN A 364 -2.47 7.34 6.78
CA GLN A 364 -1.05 7.47 7.17
C GLN A 364 -0.74 6.64 8.41
N ASN A 365 -1.64 6.59 9.40
CA ASN A 365 -1.47 5.71 10.56
C ASN A 365 -1.45 4.23 10.15
N LEU A 366 -2.28 3.81 9.20
CA LEU A 366 -2.24 2.46 8.63
C LEU A 366 -0.88 2.18 7.94
N ARG A 367 -0.37 3.10 7.12
CA ARG A 367 0.95 2.96 6.49
C ARG A 367 2.10 2.91 7.49
N GLN A 368 2.11 3.82 8.46
CA GLN A 368 3.28 4.08 9.30
C GLN A 368 3.26 3.27 10.59
N SER A 369 2.17 3.32 11.35
CA SER A 369 2.08 2.69 12.67
C SER A 369 1.80 1.20 12.58
N PHE A 370 0.99 0.78 11.61
CA PHE A 370 0.72 -0.64 11.34
C PHE A 370 1.68 -1.26 10.32
N HIS A 371 2.56 -0.44 9.73
CA HIS A 371 3.49 -0.86 8.68
C HIS A 371 2.80 -1.53 7.48
N TYR A 372 1.60 -1.03 7.12
CA TYR A 372 0.80 -1.58 6.03
C TYR A 372 1.29 -1.11 4.65
N ASN A 373 1.92 -2.00 3.89
CA ASN A 373 2.40 -1.72 2.53
C ASN A 373 1.61 -2.46 1.43
N GLY A 374 0.50 -3.11 1.77
CA GLY A 374 -0.45 -3.67 0.79
C GLY A 374 -1.31 -2.60 0.12
N LEU A 375 -2.37 -3.00 -0.57
CA LEU A 375 -3.28 -2.07 -1.24
C LEU A 375 -4.36 -1.55 -0.30
N ILE A 376 -4.51 -0.23 -0.21
CA ILE A 376 -5.65 0.39 0.47
C ILE A 376 -6.69 0.76 -0.58
N VAL A 377 -7.93 0.32 -0.38
CA VAL A 377 -9.04 0.52 -1.29
C VAL A 377 -10.14 1.31 -0.59
N SER A 378 -10.71 2.32 -1.26
CA SER A 378 -11.91 3.02 -0.78
C SER A 378 -13.13 2.70 -1.65
N ASP A 379 -14.28 2.50 -1.04
CA ASP A 379 -15.56 2.46 -1.76
C ASP A 379 -16.19 3.85 -1.85
N LEU A 380 -16.32 4.41 -3.06
CA LEU A 380 -16.92 5.73 -3.29
C LEU A 380 -18.34 5.64 -3.90
N THR A 381 -18.92 4.44 -3.97
CA THR A 381 -20.26 4.23 -4.53
C THR A 381 -21.37 4.71 -3.60
N ASN A 382 -21.07 4.86 -2.30
CA ASN A 382 -22.01 5.36 -1.29
C ASN A 382 -22.40 6.83 -1.52
N GLU A 383 -23.70 7.11 -1.60
CA GLU A 383 -24.27 8.46 -1.82
C GLU A 383 -23.86 9.50 -0.76
N ALA A 384 -23.74 9.12 0.52
CA ALA A 384 -23.29 10.03 1.57
C ALA A 384 -21.84 10.46 1.37
N ILE A 385 -20.98 9.59 0.82
CA ILE A 385 -19.61 9.95 0.45
C ILE A 385 -19.59 10.91 -0.73
N LYS A 386 -20.41 10.66 -1.76
CA LYS A 386 -20.51 11.55 -2.94
C LYS A 386 -20.96 12.97 -2.60
N ASN A 387 -21.68 13.15 -1.49
CA ASN A 387 -22.05 14.47 -0.97
C ASN A 387 -20.90 15.24 -0.31
N THR A 388 -19.75 14.59 -0.08
CA THR A 388 -18.54 15.24 0.41
C THR A 388 -17.84 15.96 -0.74
N GLU A 389 -17.59 17.26 -0.56
CA GLU A 389 -16.84 18.05 -1.54
C GLU A 389 -15.45 17.43 -1.79
N ASP A 390 -15.09 17.34 -3.07
CA ASP A 390 -13.82 16.78 -3.57
C ASP A 390 -13.52 15.35 -3.06
N TYR A 391 -14.54 14.52 -2.87
CA TYR A 391 -14.38 13.17 -2.31
C TYR A 391 -13.38 12.30 -3.09
N ILE A 392 -13.33 12.39 -4.43
CA ILE A 392 -12.35 11.67 -5.28
C ILE A 392 -10.93 12.15 -4.98
N LEU A 393 -10.70 13.47 -5.01
CA LEU A 393 -9.40 14.07 -4.67
C LEU A 393 -8.96 13.68 -3.26
N LYS A 394 -9.85 13.83 -2.28
CA LYS A 394 -9.57 13.49 -0.87
C LYS A 394 -9.25 12.02 -0.70
N SER A 395 -9.96 11.12 -1.39
CA SER A 395 -9.66 9.68 -1.36
C SER A 395 -8.23 9.40 -1.85
N ILE A 396 -7.84 9.96 -3.01
CA ILE A 396 -6.46 9.80 -3.49
C ILE A 396 -5.51 10.43 -2.47
N GLN A 397 -5.64 11.71 -2.12
CA GLN A 397 -4.73 12.39 -1.18
C GLN A 397 -4.62 11.73 0.21
N ALA A 398 -5.64 11.00 0.64
CA ALA A 398 -5.61 10.24 1.88
C ALA A 398 -4.59 9.08 1.82
N GLY A 399 -4.37 8.51 0.64
CA GLY A 399 -3.41 7.43 0.40
C GLY A 399 -4.03 6.09 0.00
N ASN A 400 -5.29 6.10 -0.48
CA ASN A 400 -5.87 4.95 -1.16
C ASN A 400 -5.07 4.67 -2.44
N ASP A 401 -4.75 3.41 -2.67
CA ASP A 401 -4.12 2.97 -3.92
C ASP A 401 -5.17 2.66 -4.99
N MET A 402 -6.40 2.32 -4.61
CA MET A 402 -7.49 2.08 -5.55
C MET A 402 -8.82 2.64 -5.03
N ILE A 403 -9.71 3.02 -5.94
CA ILE A 403 -11.06 3.51 -5.63
C ILE A 403 -12.11 2.67 -6.36
N ILE A 404 -13.15 2.25 -5.65
CA ILE A 404 -14.35 1.64 -6.25
C ILE A 404 -15.29 2.76 -6.66
N SER A 405 -15.69 2.79 -7.92
CA SER A 405 -16.54 3.85 -8.48
C SER A 405 -17.60 3.28 -9.42
N ASP A 406 -18.80 3.83 -9.31
CA ASP A 406 -19.92 3.60 -10.23
C ASP A 406 -19.99 4.63 -11.38
N ASP A 407 -19.07 5.60 -11.39
CA ASP A 407 -18.86 6.57 -12.47
C ASP A 407 -17.35 6.71 -12.74
N VAL A 408 -16.82 5.68 -13.40
CA VAL A 408 -15.40 5.53 -13.73
C VAL A 408 -14.89 6.68 -14.59
N GLU A 409 -15.66 7.16 -15.57
CA GLU A 409 -15.24 8.22 -16.48
C GLU A 409 -15.07 9.55 -15.73
N THR A 410 -16.03 9.91 -14.85
CA THR A 410 -15.93 11.10 -14.00
C THR A 410 -14.77 10.97 -13.01
N ALA A 411 -14.60 9.80 -12.39
CA ALA A 411 -13.51 9.55 -11.45
C ALA A 411 -12.14 9.72 -12.12
N ARG A 412 -11.96 9.11 -13.30
CA ARG A 412 -10.75 9.21 -14.11
C ARG A 412 -10.42 10.65 -14.47
N GLN A 413 -11.39 11.37 -15.04
CA GLN A 413 -11.17 12.75 -15.48
C GLN A 413 -10.84 13.67 -14.30
N THR A 414 -11.54 13.49 -13.17
CA THR A 414 -11.30 14.27 -11.95
C THR A 414 -9.88 14.05 -11.41
N ILE A 415 -9.39 12.81 -11.39
CA ILE A 415 -8.01 12.53 -10.96
C ILE A 415 -7.00 13.21 -11.91
N ILE A 416 -7.20 13.09 -13.22
CA ILE A 416 -6.33 13.71 -14.24
C ILE A 416 -6.30 15.24 -14.07
N ASP A 417 -7.45 15.88 -13.92
CA ASP A 417 -7.56 17.32 -13.74
C ASP A 417 -6.78 17.79 -12.50
N HIS A 418 -6.88 17.06 -11.39
CA HIS A 418 -6.14 17.35 -10.16
C HIS A 418 -4.64 17.04 -10.25
N ILE A 419 -4.21 16.09 -11.10
CA ILE A 419 -2.78 15.91 -11.43
C ILE A 419 -2.26 17.14 -12.16
N HIS A 420 -2.98 17.62 -13.17
CA HIS A 420 -2.61 18.80 -13.97
C HIS A 420 -2.64 20.09 -13.14
N ALA A 421 -3.53 20.17 -12.13
CA ALA A 421 -3.56 21.24 -11.15
C ALA A 421 -2.44 21.15 -10.08
N ASN A 422 -1.66 20.08 -10.05
CA ASN A 422 -0.64 19.76 -9.03
C ASN A 422 -1.22 19.57 -7.61
N GLU A 423 -2.48 19.15 -7.52
CA GLU A 423 -3.16 18.78 -6.27
C GLU A 423 -3.00 17.29 -5.96
N ILE A 424 -2.75 16.48 -7.00
CA ILE A 424 -2.31 15.08 -6.89
C ILE A 424 -0.88 14.97 -7.45
N SER A 425 0.00 14.36 -6.64
CA SER A 425 1.37 14.05 -7.05
C SER A 425 1.36 12.82 -7.96
N MET A 426 1.94 12.92 -9.15
CA MET A 426 2.11 11.77 -10.03
C MET A 426 3.04 10.71 -9.41
N ASN A 427 3.88 11.08 -8.43
CA ASN A 427 4.66 10.12 -7.65
C ASN A 427 3.77 9.16 -6.85
N GLN A 428 2.66 9.69 -6.33
CA GLN A 428 1.69 8.91 -5.59
C GLN A 428 0.95 7.94 -6.51
N ILE A 429 0.58 8.40 -7.71
CA ILE A 429 -0.07 7.56 -8.73
C ILE A 429 0.87 6.42 -9.13
N ASP A 430 2.10 6.72 -9.54
CA ASP A 430 3.07 5.71 -9.95
C ASP A 430 3.32 4.66 -8.86
N LEU A 431 3.42 5.08 -7.59
CA LEU A 431 3.60 4.16 -6.48
C LEU A 431 2.37 3.27 -6.24
N SER A 432 1.16 3.81 -6.41
CA SER A 432 -0.09 3.06 -6.27
C SER A 432 -0.22 2.03 -7.40
N VAL A 433 0.02 2.43 -8.65
CA VAL A 433 0.07 1.52 -9.81
C VAL A 433 1.09 0.41 -9.58
N LEU A 434 2.29 0.75 -9.07
CA LEU A 434 3.33 -0.24 -8.81
C LEU A 434 2.91 -1.29 -7.78
N ARG A 435 2.17 -0.90 -6.73
CA ARG A 435 1.55 -1.86 -5.79
C ARG A 435 0.49 -2.71 -6.45
N VAL A 436 -0.36 -2.12 -7.31
CA VAL A 436 -1.41 -2.82 -8.05
C VAL A 436 -0.79 -3.90 -8.94
N LEU A 437 0.19 -3.53 -9.77
CA LEU A 437 0.87 -4.45 -10.68
C LEU A 437 1.66 -5.52 -9.92
N ALA A 438 2.34 -5.16 -8.83
CA ALA A 438 3.05 -6.13 -7.99
C ALA A 438 2.12 -7.20 -7.43
N TYR A 439 0.93 -6.81 -6.98
CA TYR A 439 -0.04 -7.76 -6.46
C TYR A 439 -0.68 -8.61 -7.56
N LYS A 440 -1.03 -8.02 -8.71
CA LYS A 440 -1.51 -8.76 -9.89
C LYS A 440 -0.48 -9.82 -10.32
N TYR A 441 0.80 -9.47 -10.35
CA TYR A 441 1.87 -10.40 -10.72
C TYR A 441 2.01 -11.55 -9.72
N GLN A 442 1.93 -11.25 -8.42
CA GLN A 442 2.01 -12.25 -7.36
C GLN A 442 0.90 -13.30 -7.51
N LEU A 443 -0.33 -12.86 -7.76
CA LEU A 443 -1.49 -13.72 -8.04
C LEU A 443 -1.41 -14.42 -9.41
N GLY A 444 -0.45 -14.06 -10.26
CA GLY A 444 -0.36 -14.58 -11.63
C GLY A 444 -1.47 -14.09 -12.56
N ILE A 445 -2.10 -12.97 -12.22
CA ILE A 445 -3.09 -12.29 -13.07
C ILE A 445 -2.39 -11.64 -14.28
N ILE A 446 -1.16 -11.17 -14.08
CA ILE A 446 -0.26 -10.68 -15.15
C ILE A 446 1.07 -11.42 -15.07
N SER A 447 1.83 -11.44 -16.17
CA SER A 447 3.09 -12.18 -16.31
C SER A 447 4.17 -11.39 -17.02
#